data_AF-A0A7V9K2B9-F1
#
_entry.id   AF-A0A7V9K2B9-F1
#
_cell.length_a   1.000
_cell.length_b   1.000
_cell.length_c   1.000
_cell.angle_alpha   90.00
_cell.angle_beta   90.00
_cell.angle_gamma   90.00
#
_symmetry.space_group_name_H-M   'P 1'
#
loop_
_entity.id
_entity.type
_entity.pdbx_description
1 polymer ?
#
loop_
_entity_poly.entity_id
_entity_poly.type
_entity_poly.pdbx_seq_one_letter_code
_entity_poly.pdbx_strand_id
1 'polypeptide(L)' 'LDGEERRDYREATINIHQVKPVSDSVSVIIYSNSFKKDHDTLKVVKVNDEWLVDFKYLFQHSSDTLETNVSLNADSLP' A
#
# COMPACT_ATOMS: atom_id res chain seq x y z
N LEU A 1 3.67 -6.39 -21.54
CA LEU A 1 2.25 -6.06 -21.77
C LEU A 1 2.01 -6.18 -23.26
N ASP A 2 1.20 -7.15 -23.66
CA ASP A 2 0.69 -7.18 -25.03
C ASP A 2 -0.30 -6.02 -25.26
N GLY A 3 -0.76 -5.84 -26.50
CA GLY A 3 -1.66 -4.74 -26.85
C GLY A 3 -3.06 -4.85 -26.20
N GLU A 4 -3.51 -6.05 -25.89
CA GLU A 4 -4.82 -6.35 -25.30
C GLU A 4 -4.80 -6.08 -23.80
N GLU A 5 -3.79 -6.58 -23.09
CA GLU A 5 -3.58 -6.33 -21.67
C GLU A 5 -3.47 -4.83 -21.37
N ARG A 6 -2.79 -4.06 -22.24
CA ARG A 6 -2.73 -2.60 -22.13
C ARG A 6 -4.11 -1.94 -22.31
N ARG A 7 -4.94 -2.46 -23.21
CA ARG A 7 -6.32 -1.95 -23.42
C ARG A 7 -7.18 -2.24 -22.19
N ASP A 8 -7.08 -3.46 -21.66
CA ASP A 8 -7.87 -3.87 -20.51
C ASP A 8 -7.51 -3.08 -19.25
N TYR A 9 -6.22 -2.78 -19.02
CA TYR A 9 -5.81 -1.86 -17.95
C TYR A 9 -6.33 -0.44 -18.15
N ARG A 10 -6.43 0.05 -19.39
CA ARG A 10 -6.91 1.40 -19.71
C ARG A 10 -8.42 1.52 -19.51
N GLU A 11 -9.17 0.48 -19.87
CA GLU A 11 -10.64 0.46 -19.78
C GLU A 11 -11.15 0.05 -18.39
N ALA A 12 -10.27 -0.46 -17.54
CA ALA A 12 -10.63 -0.86 -16.20
C ALA A 12 -10.98 0.31 -15.28
N THR A 13 -11.91 0.02 -14.37
CA THR A 13 -12.37 0.94 -13.33
C THR A 13 -11.71 0.58 -12.00
N ILE A 14 -11.56 1.57 -11.12
CA ILE A 14 -11.09 1.36 -9.74
C ILE A 14 -12.29 1.16 -8.82
N ASN A 15 -12.25 0.05 -8.07
CA ASN A 15 -13.23 -0.26 -7.03
C ASN A 15 -12.58 0.02 -5.67
N ILE A 16 -13.17 0.92 -4.89
CA ILE A 16 -12.72 1.20 -3.51
C ILE A 16 -13.48 0.27 -2.57
N HIS A 17 -12.76 -0.60 -1.87
CA HIS A 17 -13.36 -1.54 -0.91
C HIS A 17 -13.39 -0.96 0.48
N GLN A 18 -12.33 -0.25 0.87
CA GLN A 18 -12.22 0.27 2.23
C GLN A 18 -11.31 1.49 2.29
N VAL A 19 -11.67 2.43 3.16
CA VAL A 19 -10.80 3.54 3.57
C VAL A 19 -10.56 3.41 5.08
N LYS A 20 -9.29 3.24 5.46
CA LYS A 20 -8.84 3.09 6.85
C LYS A 20 -8.08 4.36 7.26
N PRO A 21 -8.70 5.27 8.02
CA PRO A 21 -7.97 6.37 8.63
C PRO A 21 -7.01 5.80 9.68
N VAL A 22 -5.72 6.09 9.51
CA VAL A 22 -4.66 5.73 10.48
C VAL A 22 -4.43 6.90 11.44
N SER A 23 -4.56 8.13 10.94
CA SER A 23 -4.55 9.37 11.71
C SER A 23 -5.29 10.47 10.94
N ASP A 24 -5.40 11.66 11.54
CA ASP A 24 -6.01 12.84 10.92
C ASP A 24 -5.31 13.31 9.63
N SER A 25 -4.07 12.87 9.42
CA SER A 25 -3.24 13.21 8.26
C SER A 25 -2.81 12.00 7.44
N VAL A 26 -3.21 10.77 7.80
CA VAL A 26 -2.79 9.56 7.09
C VAL A 26 -3.97 8.60 6.96
N SER A 27 -4.23 8.15 5.73
CA SER A 27 -5.23 7.11 5.46
C SER A 27 -4.68 6.04 4.54
N VAL A 28 -5.15 4.82 4.71
CA VAL A 28 -4.83 3.68 3.86
C VAL A 28 -6.11 3.26 3.13
N ILE A 29 -6.05 3.23 1.81
CA ILE A 29 -7.17 2.90 0.92
C ILE A 29 -6.92 1.52 0.35
N ILE A 30 -7.85 0.59 0.55
CA ILE A 30 -7.85 -0.72 -0.10
C ILE A 30 -8.71 -0.63 -1.34
N TYR A 31 -8.11 -0.90 -2.50
CA TYR A 31 -8.78 -0.81 -3.79
C TYR A 31 -8.47 -2.03 -4.65
N SER A 32 -9.25 -2.25 -5.70
CA SER A 32 -8.88 -3.16 -6.77
C SER A 32 -9.22 -2.57 -8.13
N ASN A 33 -8.46 -2.97 -9.14
CA ASN A 33 -8.77 -2.66 -10.53
C ASN A 33 -9.73 -3.72 -11.10
N SER A 34 -10.75 -3.33 -11.88
CA SER A 34 -11.78 -4.25 -12.38
C SER A 34 -11.28 -5.34 -13.33
N PHE A 35 -10.11 -5.15 -13.96
CA PHE A 35 -9.48 -6.12 -14.85
C PHE A 35 -8.75 -7.23 -14.07
N LYS A 36 -7.71 -6.88 -13.30
CA LYS A 36 -6.96 -7.87 -12.49
C LYS A 36 -7.72 -8.33 -11.25
N LYS A 37 -8.58 -7.48 -10.69
CA LYS A 37 -9.41 -7.72 -9.48
C LYS A 37 -8.62 -8.03 -8.21
N ASP A 38 -7.29 -7.92 -8.26
CA ASP A 38 -6.42 -8.06 -7.10
C ASP A 38 -6.56 -6.84 -6.18
N HIS A 39 -6.61 -7.11 -4.87
CA HIS A 39 -6.68 -6.07 -3.86
C HIS A 39 -5.29 -5.49 -3.62
N ASP A 40 -5.20 -4.17 -3.69
CA ASP A 40 -3.99 -3.41 -3.45
C ASP A 40 -4.26 -2.29 -2.44
N THR A 41 -3.20 -1.73 -1.89
CA THR A 41 -3.23 -0.76 -0.80
C THR A 41 -2.51 0.52 -1.19
N LEU A 42 -3.24 1.63 -1.13
CA LEU A 42 -2.73 2.97 -1.37
C LEU A 42 -2.65 3.73 -0.05
N LYS A 43 -1.47 4.19 0.33
CA LYS A 43 -1.33 5.13 1.44
C LYS A 43 -1.43 6.55 0.92
N VAL A 44 -2.27 7.34 1.57
CA VAL A 44 -2.41 8.78 1.32
C VAL A 44 -2.05 9.57 2.57
N VAL A 45 -1.42 10.72 2.37
CA VAL A 45 -0.98 11.63 3.41
C VAL A 45 -1.53 13.03 3.14
N LYS A 46 -1.99 13.71 4.18
CA LYS A 46 -2.48 15.08 4.11
C LYS A 46 -1.32 16.04 4.34
N VAL A 47 -1.00 16.87 3.36
CA VAL A 47 0.05 17.88 3.42
C VAL A 47 -0.53 19.20 2.94
N ASN A 48 -0.41 20.27 3.74
CA ASN A 48 -0.98 21.58 3.42
C ASN A 48 -2.48 21.51 3.06
N ASP A 49 -3.23 20.70 3.83
CA ASP A 49 -4.66 20.41 3.61
C ASP A 49 -5.03 19.67 2.31
N GLU A 50 -4.05 19.21 1.54
CA GLU A 50 -4.25 18.40 0.34
C GLU A 50 -3.88 16.94 0.57
N TRP A 51 -4.67 16.01 0.02
CA TRP A 51 -4.36 14.58 0.07
C TRP A 51 -3.43 14.20 -1.08
N LEU A 52 -2.23 13.72 -0.73
CA LEU A 52 -1.20 13.28 -1.66
C LEU A 52 -0.97 11.78 -1.50
N VAL A 53 -0.58 11.14 -2.59
CA VAL A 53 -0.21 9.72 -2.59
C VAL A 53 1.21 9.54 -2.09
N ASP A 54 1.40 8.67 -1.10
CA ASP A 54 2.72 8.24 -0.64
C ASP A 54 3.22 7.07 -1.49
N PHE A 55 3.94 7.39 -2.58
CA PHE A 55 4.49 6.37 -3.48
C PHE A 55 5.58 5.50 -2.84
N LYS A 56 6.20 5.90 -1.72
CA LYS A 56 7.19 5.04 -1.03
C LYS A 56 6.54 3.81 -0.43
N TYR A 57 5.28 3.92 -0.01
CA TYR A 57 4.53 2.81 0.59
C TYR A 57 4.23 1.68 -0.40
N LEU A 58 4.11 2.00 -1.70
CA LEU A 58 3.81 1.03 -2.75
C LEU A 58 4.96 0.03 -3.00
N PHE A 59 6.17 0.30 -2.50
CA PHE A 59 7.34 -0.55 -2.68
C PHE A 59 7.69 -1.40 -1.45
N GLN A 60 6.91 -1.33 -0.36
CA GLN A 60 7.15 -2.18 0.83
C GLN A 60 6.68 -3.62 0.65
N HIS A 61 5.98 -3.95 -0.44
CA HIS A 61 5.69 -5.33 -0.80
C HIS A 61 6.86 -5.96 -1.56
N SER A 62 7.93 -6.34 -0.84
CA SER A 62 8.86 -7.46 -1.14
C SER A 62 10.19 -7.43 -0.34
N SER A 63 10.55 -6.33 0.31
CA SER A 63 11.92 -6.16 0.87
C SER A 63 12.03 -5.94 2.38
N ASP A 64 10.93 -6.02 3.14
CA ASP A 64 10.97 -5.84 4.61
C ASP A 64 10.38 -7.02 5.41
N THR A 65 10.29 -8.20 4.78
CA THR A 65 10.00 -9.49 5.44
C THR A 65 11.23 -10.38 5.57
N LEU A 66 12.44 -9.80 5.50
CA LEU A 66 13.59 -10.45 6.14
C LEU A 66 13.46 -10.22 7.64
N GLU A 67 12.75 -11.15 8.28
CA GLU A 67 12.77 -11.35 9.72
C GLU A 67 14.21 -11.29 10.23
N THR A 68 14.61 -10.17 10.81
CA THR A 68 15.70 -10.22 11.78
C THR A 68 15.04 -10.70 13.06
N ASN A 69 14.96 -12.02 13.20
CA ASN A 69 14.78 -12.70 14.46
C ASN A 69 15.92 -12.28 15.40
N VAL A 70 15.86 -11.06 15.96
CA VAL A 70 16.67 -10.66 17.09
C VAL A 70 16.00 -11.28 18.31
N SER A 71 16.45 -12.48 18.67
CA SER A 71 16.21 -13.02 20.00
C SER A 71 16.60 -11.96 21.02
N LEU A 72 15.59 -11.36 21.67
CA LEU A 72 15.78 -10.66 22.93
C LEU A 72 16.08 -11.72 24.00
N ASN A 73 17.27 -12.31 23.94
CA ASN A 73 17.82 -12.98 25.10
C ASN A 73 18.23 -11.87 26.05
N ALA A 74 17.34 -11.63 27.01
CA ALA A 74 17.64 -10.96 28.26
C ALA A 74 18.83 -11.67 28.92
N ASP A 75 20.00 -11.04 28.87
CA ASP A 75 21.05 -11.17 29.89
C ASP A 75 22.19 -10.19 29.60
N SER A 76 22.00 -8.96 30.09
CA SER A 76 23.00 -7.91 30.38
C SER A 76 22.17 -6.72 30.87
N LEU A 77 22.12 -6.28 32.13
CA LEU A 77 23.08 -6.14 33.24
C LEU A 77 22.24 -5.67 34.46
N PRO A 78 22.72 -5.68 35.72
CA PRO A 78 24.11 -5.52 36.17
C PRO A 78 24.77 -6.76 36.78
#